data_AF-A0A6I9NST7-F1
#
_entry.id   AF-A0A6I9NST7-F1
#
_cell.length_a   1.000
_cell.length_b   1.000
_cell.length_c   1.000
_cell.angle_alpha   90.00
_cell.angle_beta   90.00
_cell.angle_gamma   90.00
#
_symmetry.space_group_name_H-M   'P 1'
#
loop_
_entity.id
_entity.type
_entity.pdbx_description
1 polymer ?
#
loop_
_entity_poly.entity_id
_entity_poly.type
_entity_poly.pdbx_seq_one_letter_code
_entity_poly.pdbx_strand_id
1 'polypeptide(L)'
;MSKLKEVWNQAVKCSLGKAKLDAKERFSVKLDQLFDILTCKCQITSCERGGCDGCVIQAHINCSCSREKRIPLKDLAYIKGQKEKVGSKGPHQMGVPDLQEHRQAEFGFNEQHQNEVINYMRFARSKRVLRLKTIDSCFEELKDSRLVEETFTVDEVKEMLDGLQVVVRGEVEMELINTAHTNVLLLRQLFSQAEKFYLRLQSDISELENRDLLEQVAEFEKTDFKTPDKKNQETSKPKLAPLNEGGVSELLNKEIARLQEENDKLKTRLRTLESQATSALDDRSKAERALKDLQKVQGEQQEIGSLEDTVAALKVDYEKSLSANSVSHKSLQENLISAKHDLLRVQEQLSLAEKELDKKFQQTAAYRNMKEILTKKNEQIKEIRKRLQRYEPSE
;
A
#
# COMPACT_ATOMS: atom_id res chain seq x y z
N MET A 1 -71.77 -14.17 -3.95
CA MET A 1 -71.49 -12.89 -4.64
C MET A 1 -71.68 -11.67 -3.73
N SER A 2 -72.85 -11.44 -3.10
CA SER A 2 -73.08 -10.25 -2.25
C SER A 2 -72.10 -10.10 -1.06
N LYS A 3 -71.91 -11.17 -0.27
CA LYS A 3 -70.98 -11.17 0.89
C LYS A 3 -69.52 -10.90 0.51
N LEU A 4 -69.07 -11.37 -0.66
CA LEU A 4 -67.69 -11.17 -1.12
C LEU A 4 -67.43 -9.71 -1.49
N LYS A 5 -68.43 -9.06 -2.11
CA LYS A 5 -68.39 -7.63 -2.47
C LYS A 5 -68.38 -6.75 -1.22
N GLU A 6 -69.11 -7.16 -0.18
CA GLU A 6 -69.15 -6.46 1.11
C GLU A 6 -67.81 -6.56 1.86
N VAL A 7 -67.21 -7.75 1.92
CA VAL A 7 -65.86 -7.97 2.49
C VAL A 7 -64.80 -7.20 1.71
N TRP A 8 -64.88 -7.16 0.38
CA TRP A 8 -63.97 -6.39 -0.47
C TRP A 8 -64.07 -4.88 -0.21
N ASN A 9 -65.27 -4.35 -0.12
CA ASN A 9 -65.47 -2.92 0.20
C ASN A 9 -64.96 -2.58 1.61
N GLN A 10 -65.09 -3.52 2.56
CA GLN A 10 -64.52 -3.35 3.90
C GLN A 10 -62.99 -3.35 3.86
N ALA A 11 -62.38 -4.20 3.01
CA ALA A 11 -60.93 -4.22 2.78
C ALA A 11 -60.40 -2.90 2.23
N VAL A 12 -61.06 -2.37 1.19
CA VAL A 12 -60.69 -1.09 0.56
C VAL A 12 -60.81 0.08 1.54
N LYS A 13 -61.84 0.09 2.39
CA LYS A 13 -61.98 1.12 3.42
C LYS A 13 -60.87 1.04 4.48
N CYS A 14 -60.45 -0.17 4.85
CA CYS A 14 -59.36 -0.38 5.82
C CYS A 14 -57.99 -0.01 5.23
N SER A 15 -57.73 -0.30 3.95
CA SER A 15 -56.46 0.01 3.29
C SER A 15 -56.27 1.51 3.04
N LEU A 16 -57.36 2.24 2.75
CA LEU A 16 -57.33 3.69 2.57
C LEU A 16 -57.33 4.49 3.89
N GLY A 17 -57.21 3.82 5.05
CA GLY A 17 -57.20 4.47 6.37
C GLY A 17 -58.53 5.08 6.80
N LYS A 18 -59.63 4.78 6.09
CA LYS A 18 -60.96 5.36 6.32
C LYS A 18 -61.82 4.55 7.30
N ALA A 19 -61.27 3.50 7.90
CA ALA A 19 -61.95 2.64 8.86
C ALA A 19 -61.54 2.98 10.30
N LYS A 20 -62.50 2.90 11.23
CA LYS A 20 -62.24 3.01 12.69
C LYS A 20 -61.28 1.92 13.15
N LEU A 21 -60.49 2.20 14.18
CA LEU A 21 -59.42 1.32 14.68
C LEU A 21 -59.95 -0.09 15.01
N ASP A 22 -61.05 -0.19 15.75
CA ASP A 22 -61.69 -1.46 16.11
C ASP A 22 -62.25 -2.24 14.91
N ALA A 23 -62.60 -1.53 13.83
CA ALA A 23 -63.07 -2.16 12.59
C ALA A 23 -61.89 -2.71 11.77
N LYS A 24 -60.73 -2.04 11.82
CA LYS A 24 -59.48 -2.49 11.21
C LYS A 24 -58.94 -3.74 11.92
N GLU A 25 -58.96 -3.76 13.24
CA GLU A 25 -58.55 -4.94 14.03
C GLU A 25 -59.45 -6.15 13.74
N ARG A 26 -60.77 -5.98 13.80
CA ARG A 26 -61.73 -7.06 13.49
C ARG A 26 -61.61 -7.56 12.05
N PHE A 27 -61.29 -6.66 11.12
CA PHE A 27 -61.08 -7.03 9.72
C PHE A 27 -59.77 -7.80 9.53
N SER A 28 -58.69 -7.43 10.21
CA SER A 28 -57.41 -8.15 10.19
C SER A 28 -57.57 -9.59 10.64
N VAL A 29 -58.27 -9.82 11.77
CA VAL A 29 -58.55 -11.17 12.29
C VAL A 29 -59.38 -12.00 11.30
N LYS A 30 -60.35 -11.38 10.60
CA LYS A 30 -61.12 -12.07 9.55
C LYS A 30 -60.29 -12.37 8.32
N LEU A 31 -59.31 -11.52 7.99
CA LEU A 31 -58.42 -11.73 6.86
C LEU A 31 -57.57 -12.99 7.07
N ASP A 32 -56.99 -13.13 8.25
CA ASP A 32 -56.18 -14.30 8.61
C ASP A 32 -56.99 -15.60 8.53
N GLN A 33 -58.29 -15.56 8.85
CA GLN A 33 -59.20 -16.70 8.71
C GLN A 33 -59.61 -16.99 7.25
N LEU A 34 -59.70 -15.96 6.40
CA LEU A 34 -60.08 -16.10 4.99
C LEU A 34 -58.93 -16.62 4.12
N PHE A 35 -57.69 -16.40 4.54
CA PHE A 35 -56.47 -16.88 3.87
C PHE A 35 -55.89 -18.16 4.50
N ASP A 36 -56.58 -18.79 5.45
CA ASP A 36 -56.23 -20.14 5.93
C ASP A 36 -56.59 -21.17 4.85
N ILE A 37 -55.64 -21.42 3.95
CA ILE A 37 -55.73 -22.35 2.83
C ILE A 37 -55.82 -23.83 3.27
N LEU A 38 -55.72 -24.12 4.57
CA LEU A 38 -55.75 -25.47 5.10
C LEU A 38 -57.13 -25.89 5.58
N THR A 39 -57.63 -26.98 5.02
CA THR A 39 -58.94 -27.54 5.40
C THR A 39 -58.94 -28.20 6.78
N CYS A 40 -57.76 -28.59 7.31
CA CYS A 40 -57.63 -29.22 8.62
C CYS A 40 -57.47 -28.21 9.76
N LYS A 41 -58.43 -28.21 10.68
CA LYS A 41 -58.42 -27.39 11.89
C LYS A 41 -58.03 -28.17 13.16
N CYS A 42 -57.57 -29.42 13.03
CA CYS A 42 -57.14 -30.21 14.19
C CYS A 42 -55.93 -29.57 14.88
N GLN A 43 -55.87 -29.73 16.20
CA GLN A 43 -54.83 -29.15 17.04
C GLN A 43 -53.50 -29.87 16.82
N ILE A 44 -52.45 -29.10 16.61
CA ILE A 44 -51.08 -29.59 16.46
C ILE A 44 -50.35 -29.35 17.78
N THR A 45 -49.79 -30.39 18.38
CA THR A 45 -49.04 -30.34 19.65
C THR A 45 -47.53 -30.38 19.36
N SER A 46 -46.73 -29.68 20.17
CA SER A 46 -45.25 -29.80 20.12
C SER A 46 -44.78 -31.08 20.78
N CYS A 47 -43.60 -31.57 20.40
CA CYS A 47 -42.98 -32.75 21.00
C CYS A 47 -42.79 -32.65 22.52
N GLU A 48 -42.52 -31.45 23.06
CA GLU A 48 -42.37 -31.18 24.50
C GLU A 48 -43.61 -31.57 25.32
N ARG A 49 -44.81 -31.43 24.74
CA ARG A 49 -46.08 -31.85 25.38
C ARG A 49 -46.50 -33.27 24.98
N GLY A 50 -45.86 -33.84 23.96
CA GLY A 50 -46.16 -35.17 23.41
C GLY A 50 -45.25 -36.29 23.90
N GLY A 51 -44.19 -35.98 24.67
CA GLY A 51 -43.34 -36.97 25.33
C GLY A 51 -42.47 -37.80 24.37
N CYS A 52 -41.89 -37.18 23.34
CA CYS A 52 -41.11 -37.87 22.31
C CYS A 52 -39.63 -37.46 22.34
N ASP A 53 -38.75 -38.43 22.52
CA ASP A 53 -37.29 -38.23 22.52
C ASP A 53 -36.72 -38.46 21.11
N GLY A 54 -36.03 -37.45 20.56
CA GLY A 54 -35.37 -37.54 19.24
C GLY A 54 -36.27 -37.37 17.99
N CYS A 55 -37.46 -36.76 18.12
CA CYS A 55 -38.37 -36.60 16.97
C CYS A 55 -37.88 -35.52 15.97
N VAL A 56 -37.66 -35.93 14.71
CA VAL A 56 -37.21 -35.04 13.61
C VAL A 56 -38.28 -34.02 13.20
N ILE A 57 -39.56 -34.33 13.42
CA ILE A 57 -40.70 -33.55 12.90
C ILE A 57 -41.12 -32.42 13.84
N GLN A 58 -40.69 -32.46 15.11
CA GLN A 58 -40.89 -31.42 16.13
C GLN A 58 -42.35 -31.04 16.48
N ALA A 59 -43.35 -31.57 15.76
CA ALA A 59 -44.77 -31.36 16.00
C ALA A 59 -45.63 -32.58 15.59
N HIS A 60 -46.74 -32.79 16.29
CA HIS A 60 -47.66 -33.92 16.10
C HIS A 60 -49.10 -33.44 15.95
N ILE A 61 -49.88 -34.13 15.13
CA ILE A 61 -51.31 -33.86 14.99
C ILE A 61 -52.07 -35.18 15.18
N ASN A 62 -53.07 -35.19 16.05
CA ASN A 62 -54.04 -36.26 16.08
C ASN A 62 -55.26 -35.84 15.26
N CYS A 63 -55.34 -36.33 14.03
CA CYS A 63 -56.32 -35.86 13.04
C CYS A 63 -57.17 -37.02 12.51
N SER A 64 -58.48 -36.92 12.69
CA SER A 64 -59.48 -37.85 12.13
C SER A 64 -60.01 -37.43 10.75
N CYS A 65 -59.49 -36.35 10.14
CA CYS A 65 -59.93 -35.90 8.82
C CYS A 65 -59.62 -36.93 7.72
N SER A 66 -60.32 -36.85 6.58
CA SER A 66 -60.03 -37.66 5.40
C SER A 66 -58.62 -37.38 4.86
N ARG A 67 -57.98 -38.38 4.23
CA ARG A 67 -56.56 -38.32 3.80
C ARG A 67 -56.24 -37.08 2.96
N GLU A 68 -57.15 -36.68 2.08
CA GLU A 68 -57.02 -35.50 1.20
C GLU A 68 -57.06 -34.16 1.95
N LYS A 69 -57.60 -34.14 3.16
CA LYS A 69 -57.74 -32.93 3.99
C LYS A 69 -56.69 -32.88 5.11
N ARG A 70 -55.84 -33.88 5.29
CA ARG A 70 -54.83 -33.92 6.35
C ARG A 70 -53.61 -33.07 5.98
N ILE A 71 -53.06 -32.38 6.98
CA ILE A 71 -51.79 -31.65 6.83
C ILE A 71 -50.65 -32.67 6.70
N PRO A 72 -49.77 -32.56 5.71
CA PRO A 72 -48.61 -33.44 5.57
C PRO A 72 -47.70 -33.38 6.80
N LEU A 73 -47.18 -34.53 7.24
CA LEU A 73 -46.39 -34.64 8.47
C LEU A 73 -45.16 -33.72 8.48
N LYS A 74 -44.48 -33.57 7.33
CA LYS A 74 -43.28 -32.73 7.19
C LYS A 74 -43.56 -31.23 7.38
N ASP A 75 -44.81 -30.81 7.19
CA ASP A 75 -45.20 -29.41 7.27
C ASP A 75 -45.84 -29.07 8.63
N LEU A 76 -46.01 -30.03 9.53
CA LEU A 76 -46.72 -29.82 10.80
C LEU A 76 -46.07 -28.78 11.69
N ALA A 77 -44.74 -28.78 11.80
CA ALA A 77 -44.02 -27.77 12.57
C ALA A 77 -44.21 -26.37 11.96
N TYR A 78 -44.07 -26.26 10.64
CA TYR A 78 -44.27 -25.02 9.91
C TYR A 78 -45.69 -24.48 10.07
N ILE A 79 -46.70 -25.33 9.85
CA ILE A 79 -48.12 -24.95 9.96
C ILE A 79 -48.53 -24.60 11.38
N LYS A 80 -48.00 -25.31 12.39
CA LYS A 80 -48.20 -24.94 13.79
C LYS A 80 -47.65 -23.54 14.05
N GLY A 81 -46.42 -23.27 13.61
CA GLY A 81 -45.79 -21.95 13.71
C GLY A 81 -46.56 -20.84 12.98
N GLN A 82 -47.27 -21.14 11.89
CA GLN A 82 -48.16 -20.17 11.23
C GLN A 82 -49.49 -19.99 11.97
N LYS A 83 -50.06 -21.03 12.59
CA LYS A 83 -51.32 -20.94 13.36
C LYS A 83 -51.16 -20.21 14.71
N GLU A 84 -49.99 -20.32 15.33
CA GLU A 84 -49.65 -19.64 16.59
C GLU A 84 -49.08 -18.24 16.38
N LYS A 85 -48.91 -17.82 15.12
CA LYS A 85 -48.37 -16.52 14.74
C LYS A 85 -49.33 -15.39 15.12
N VAL A 86 -48.79 -14.36 15.77
CA VAL A 86 -49.48 -13.09 16.01
C VAL A 86 -48.75 -12.02 15.20
N GLY A 87 -49.43 -11.43 14.21
CA GLY A 87 -48.84 -10.42 13.31
C GLY A 87 -48.28 -11.01 12.01
N SER A 88 -47.46 -10.25 11.27
CA SER A 88 -47.11 -10.51 9.86
C SER A 88 -45.90 -11.42 9.63
N LYS A 89 -45.08 -11.79 10.64
CA LYS A 89 -43.94 -12.72 10.49
C LYS A 89 -43.96 -13.96 11.40
N GLY A 90 -43.56 -15.12 10.87
CA GLY A 90 -43.60 -16.42 11.56
C GLY A 90 -42.20 -17.03 11.74
N PRO A 91 -42.03 -18.03 12.63
CA PRO A 91 -40.71 -18.53 13.08
C PRO A 91 -39.85 -19.18 11.99
N HIS A 92 -40.40 -19.42 10.80
CA HIS A 92 -39.74 -20.12 9.69
C HIS A 92 -39.53 -19.23 8.45
N GLN A 93 -39.62 -17.91 8.56
CA GLN A 93 -39.27 -17.00 7.46
C GLN A 93 -37.75 -16.79 7.38
N MET A 94 -37.21 -16.91 6.16
CA MET A 94 -35.81 -16.63 5.83
C MET A 94 -35.59 -15.10 5.80
N GLY A 95 -35.21 -14.54 6.95
CA GLY A 95 -34.87 -13.13 7.12
C GLY A 95 -34.49 -12.88 8.58
N VAL A 96 -33.43 -12.10 8.81
CA VAL A 96 -32.95 -11.70 10.15
C VAL A 96 -34.14 -11.20 11.00
N PRO A 97 -34.23 -11.52 12.30
CA PRO A 97 -35.31 -11.03 13.14
C PRO A 97 -35.33 -9.50 13.08
N ASP A 98 -36.40 -8.93 12.52
CA ASP A 98 -36.70 -7.53 12.74
C ASP A 98 -36.96 -7.39 14.24
N LEU A 99 -36.07 -6.64 14.89
CA LEU A 99 -36.29 -6.16 16.24
C LEU A 99 -37.68 -5.54 16.28
N GLN A 100 -38.41 -5.89 17.34
CA GLN A 100 -39.74 -5.38 17.69
C GLN A 100 -39.93 -3.95 17.17
N GLU A 101 -40.84 -3.74 16.19
CA GLU A 101 -41.21 -2.42 15.68
C GLU A 101 -41.83 -1.60 16.84
N HIS A 102 -41.00 -1.09 17.74
CA HIS A 102 -41.16 0.29 18.11
C HIS A 102 -40.95 1.04 16.82
N ARG A 103 -42.05 1.47 16.22
CA ARG A 103 -42.04 2.42 15.11
C ARG A 103 -41.47 3.75 15.64
N GLN A 104 -40.18 3.76 15.98
CA GLN A 104 -39.41 4.99 15.97
C GLN A 104 -39.52 5.47 14.54
N ALA A 105 -40.00 6.70 14.35
CA ALA A 105 -40.01 7.29 13.04
C ALA A 105 -38.55 7.41 12.58
N GLU A 106 -38.07 6.41 11.85
CA GLU A 106 -36.73 6.43 11.27
C GLU A 106 -36.72 7.55 10.24
N PHE A 107 -35.89 8.56 10.49
CA PHE A 107 -35.85 9.74 9.64
C PHE A 107 -35.14 9.49 8.28
N GLY A 108 -34.55 8.30 8.12
CA GLY A 108 -33.91 7.84 6.89
C GLY A 108 -32.47 8.33 6.70
N PHE A 109 -31.78 8.65 7.80
CA PHE A 109 -30.36 9.01 7.84
C PHE A 109 -29.62 8.17 8.89
N ASN A 110 -28.30 8.23 8.89
CA ASN A 110 -27.41 7.44 9.73
C ASN A 110 -27.69 7.65 11.24
N GLU A 111 -27.27 6.67 12.05
CA GLU A 111 -27.50 6.66 13.50
C GLU A 111 -26.90 7.89 14.21
N GLN A 112 -25.77 8.40 13.73
CA GLN A 112 -25.14 9.60 14.28
C GLN A 112 -26.03 10.83 14.10
N HIS A 113 -26.46 11.14 12.88
CA HIS A 113 -27.36 12.25 12.58
C HIS A 113 -28.72 12.07 13.26
N GLN A 114 -29.20 10.83 13.42
CA GLN A 114 -30.39 10.53 14.21
C GLN A 114 -30.21 10.94 15.68
N ASN A 115 -29.04 10.66 16.27
CA ASN A 115 -28.71 11.09 17.62
C ASN A 115 -28.62 12.63 17.74
N GLU A 116 -28.06 13.33 16.75
CA GLU A 116 -28.05 14.80 16.71
C GLU A 116 -29.47 15.39 16.73
N VAL A 117 -30.39 14.84 15.91
CA VAL A 117 -31.80 15.27 15.91
C VAL A 117 -32.47 15.01 17.27
N ILE A 118 -32.22 13.84 17.87
CA ILE A 118 -32.77 13.50 19.20
C ILE A 118 -32.26 14.48 20.27
N ASN A 119 -30.99 14.81 20.23
CA ASN A 119 -30.35 15.78 21.12
C ASN A 119 -31.02 17.15 21.01
N TYR A 120 -31.20 17.66 19.79
CA TYR A 120 -31.94 18.91 19.56
C TYR A 120 -33.39 18.84 20.06
N MET A 121 -34.11 17.74 19.80
CA MET A 121 -35.49 17.58 20.27
C MET A 121 -35.59 17.59 21.80
N ARG A 122 -34.62 16.98 22.50
CA ARG A 122 -34.54 17.03 23.98
C ARG A 122 -34.33 18.46 24.47
N PHE A 123 -33.43 19.20 23.84
CA PHE A 123 -33.19 20.62 24.12
C PHE A 123 -34.47 21.45 23.91
N ALA A 124 -35.11 21.35 22.75
CA ALA A 124 -36.33 22.08 22.43
C ALA A 124 -37.48 21.74 23.41
N ARG A 125 -37.61 20.48 23.82
CA ARG A 125 -38.58 20.06 24.85
C ARG A 125 -38.29 20.70 26.20
N SER A 126 -37.02 20.73 26.64
CA SER A 126 -36.62 21.39 27.89
C SER A 126 -36.96 22.88 27.87
N LYS A 127 -36.63 23.56 26.76
CA LYS A 127 -36.94 24.98 26.55
C LYS A 127 -38.44 25.28 26.59
N ARG A 128 -39.24 24.45 25.93
CA ARG A 128 -40.71 24.57 25.97
C ARG A 128 -41.24 24.50 27.40
N VAL A 129 -40.84 23.48 28.16
CA VAL A 129 -41.28 23.34 29.56
C VAL A 129 -40.90 24.56 30.39
N LEU A 130 -39.69 25.09 30.22
CA LEU A 130 -39.25 26.29 30.93
C LEU A 130 -40.10 27.51 30.57
N ARG A 131 -40.38 27.74 29.29
CA ARG A 131 -41.19 28.89 28.83
C ARG A 131 -42.63 28.81 29.34
N LEU A 132 -43.24 27.63 29.32
CA LEU A 132 -44.59 27.44 29.85
C LEU A 132 -44.66 27.71 31.37
N LYS A 133 -43.63 27.32 32.14
CA LYS A 133 -43.54 27.67 33.57
C LYS A 133 -43.42 29.17 33.81
N THR A 134 -42.67 29.88 32.97
CA THR A 134 -42.58 31.35 33.05
C THR A 134 -43.94 31.98 32.83
N ILE A 135 -44.70 31.50 31.84
CA ILE A 135 -46.07 31.97 31.59
C ILE A 135 -46.95 31.74 32.82
N ASP A 136 -46.96 30.52 33.37
CA ASP A 136 -47.75 30.22 34.58
C ASP A 136 -47.41 31.18 35.72
N SER A 137 -46.12 31.44 35.94
CA SER A 137 -45.65 32.32 37.02
C SER A 137 -46.14 33.76 36.82
N CYS A 138 -46.14 34.29 35.59
CA CYS A 138 -46.65 35.63 35.31
C CYS A 138 -48.15 35.78 35.63
N PHE A 139 -48.95 34.73 35.37
CA PHE A 139 -50.38 34.74 35.69
C PHE A 139 -50.60 34.67 37.20
N GLU A 140 -49.87 33.82 37.92
CA GLU A 140 -49.93 33.75 39.38
C GLU A 140 -49.49 35.06 40.04
N GLU A 141 -48.39 35.67 39.61
CA GLU A 141 -47.93 36.96 40.14
C GLU A 141 -48.96 38.08 39.97
N LEU A 142 -49.70 38.09 38.85
CA LEU A 142 -50.76 39.06 38.62
C LEU A 142 -51.97 38.80 39.52
N LYS A 143 -52.36 37.53 39.71
CA LYS A 143 -53.41 37.13 40.65
C LYS A 143 -53.09 37.51 42.09
N ASP A 144 -51.85 37.35 42.50
CA ASP A 144 -51.43 37.63 43.87
C ASP A 144 -51.25 39.12 44.15
N SER A 145 -50.84 39.91 43.14
CA SER A 145 -50.47 41.33 43.33
C SER A 145 -51.58 42.34 43.07
N ARG A 146 -52.52 42.06 42.16
CA ARG A 146 -53.50 43.06 41.67
C ARG A 146 -54.95 42.75 42.00
N LEU A 147 -55.23 41.54 42.44
CA LEU A 147 -56.57 40.99 42.61
C LEU A 147 -57.06 41.21 44.06
N VAL A 148 -57.13 42.48 44.46
CA VAL A 148 -57.43 42.95 45.84
C VAL A 148 -58.65 43.90 45.89
N GLU A 149 -59.26 44.23 44.76
CA GLU A 149 -60.30 45.27 44.64
C GLU A 149 -61.74 44.74 44.78
N GLU A 150 -62.64 45.57 45.32
CA GLU A 150 -64.00 45.21 45.76
C GLU A 150 -65.07 45.18 44.65
N THR A 151 -64.77 45.61 43.42
CA THR A 151 -65.77 45.74 42.33
C THR A 151 -66.18 44.43 41.66
N PHE A 152 -65.30 43.44 41.69
CA PHE A 152 -65.60 42.06 41.32
C PHE A 152 -65.23 41.18 42.51
N THR A 153 -65.83 40.00 42.63
CA THR A 153 -65.28 39.06 43.59
C THR A 153 -63.90 38.60 43.10
N VAL A 154 -62.97 38.50 44.04
CA VAL A 154 -61.60 38.02 43.77
C VAL A 154 -61.65 36.66 43.05
N ASP A 155 -62.65 35.83 43.35
CA ASP A 155 -62.81 34.51 42.76
C ASP A 155 -63.26 34.58 41.28
N GLU A 156 -64.19 35.46 40.92
CA GLU A 156 -64.63 35.64 39.52
C GLU A 156 -63.46 36.09 38.62
N VAL A 157 -62.64 37.03 39.10
CA VAL A 157 -61.50 37.53 38.33
C VAL A 157 -60.36 36.50 38.28
N LYS A 158 -60.17 35.69 39.33
CA LYS A 158 -59.25 34.54 39.28
C LYS A 158 -59.67 33.50 38.25
N GLU A 159 -60.94 33.13 38.21
CA GLU A 159 -61.46 32.17 37.23
C GLU A 159 -61.30 32.65 35.79
N MET A 160 -61.56 33.95 35.53
CA MET A 160 -61.32 34.54 34.21
C MET A 160 -59.83 34.51 33.82
N LEU A 161 -58.93 34.77 34.76
CA LEU A 161 -57.48 34.71 34.52
C LEU A 161 -56.98 33.27 34.35
N ASP A 162 -57.52 32.29 35.08
CA ASP A 162 -57.27 30.87 34.87
C ASP A 162 -57.68 30.43 33.46
N GLY A 163 -58.87 30.84 33.02
CA GLY A 163 -59.35 30.59 31.67
C GLY A 163 -58.42 31.15 30.60
N LEU A 164 -57.98 32.41 30.76
CA LEU A 164 -57.01 33.03 29.85
C LEU A 164 -55.65 32.36 29.90
N GLN A 165 -55.15 31.97 31.08
CA GLN A 165 -53.88 31.27 31.25
C GLN A 165 -53.86 29.97 30.47
N VAL A 166 -54.92 29.16 30.54
CA VAL A 166 -55.03 27.89 29.80
C VAL A 166 -54.98 28.13 28.29
N VAL A 167 -55.69 29.15 27.78
CA VAL A 167 -55.69 29.51 26.36
C VAL A 167 -54.31 29.96 25.91
N VAL A 168 -53.68 30.91 26.60
CA VAL A 168 -52.35 31.44 26.26
C VAL A 168 -51.29 30.34 26.33
N ARG A 169 -51.33 29.51 27.37
CA ARG A 169 -50.42 28.37 27.54
C ARG A 169 -50.56 27.40 26.36
N GLY A 170 -51.78 27.06 25.97
CA GLY A 170 -52.06 26.15 24.86
C GLY A 170 -51.54 26.66 23.52
N GLU A 171 -51.81 27.93 23.20
CA GLU A 171 -51.35 28.56 21.96
C GLU A 171 -49.81 28.62 21.88
N VAL A 172 -49.15 29.06 22.96
CA VAL A 172 -47.69 29.12 23.01
C VAL A 172 -47.07 27.72 22.97
N GLU A 173 -47.65 26.74 23.67
CA GLU A 173 -47.18 25.36 23.61
C GLU A 173 -47.25 24.81 22.18
N MET A 174 -48.37 25.02 21.49
CA MET A 174 -48.56 24.56 20.12
C MET A 174 -47.54 25.18 19.17
N GLU A 175 -47.32 26.49 19.27
CA GLU A 175 -46.35 27.19 18.42
C GLU A 175 -44.91 26.75 18.70
N LEU A 176 -44.54 26.54 19.96
CA LEU A 176 -43.21 26.03 20.32
C LEU A 176 -42.98 24.59 19.82
N ILE A 177 -44.02 23.74 19.84
CA ILE A 177 -43.97 22.40 19.24
C ILE A 177 -43.80 22.51 17.72
N ASN A 178 -44.58 23.37 17.07
CA ASN A 178 -44.53 23.58 15.63
C ASN A 178 -43.15 24.09 15.17
N THR A 179 -42.58 25.05 15.90
CA THR A 179 -41.22 25.55 15.68
C THR A 179 -40.19 24.42 15.81
N ALA A 180 -40.28 23.61 16.87
CA ALA A 180 -39.36 22.48 17.05
C ALA A 180 -39.46 21.45 15.92
N HIS A 181 -40.68 21.10 15.49
CA HIS A 181 -40.90 20.19 14.37
C HIS A 181 -40.38 20.75 13.05
N THR A 182 -40.62 22.03 12.76
CA THR A 182 -40.15 22.70 11.54
C THR A 182 -38.63 22.73 11.49
N ASN A 183 -37.97 23.02 12.63
CA ASN A 183 -36.51 22.97 12.73
C ASN A 183 -35.96 21.55 12.54
N VAL A 184 -36.62 20.52 13.08
CA VAL A 184 -36.24 19.12 12.84
C VAL A 184 -36.38 18.74 11.37
N LEU A 185 -37.40 19.23 10.67
CA LEU A 185 -37.54 19.01 9.23
C LEU A 185 -36.39 19.66 8.44
N LEU A 186 -35.97 20.88 8.83
CA LEU A 186 -34.80 21.53 8.25
C LEU A 186 -33.52 20.72 8.51
N LEU A 187 -33.28 20.29 9.76
CA LEU A 187 -32.13 19.45 10.11
C LEU A 187 -32.11 18.15 9.31
N ARG A 188 -33.28 17.52 9.14
CA ARG A 188 -33.44 16.34 8.27
C ARG A 188 -33.00 16.61 6.84
N GLN A 189 -33.37 17.75 6.26
CA GLN A 189 -32.95 18.12 4.91
C GLN A 189 -31.44 18.34 4.83
N LEU A 190 -30.84 19.00 5.83
CA LEU A 190 -29.40 19.26 5.89
C LEU A 190 -28.60 17.96 6.05
N PHE A 191 -29.00 17.07 6.97
CA PHE A 191 -28.34 15.78 7.16
C PHE A 191 -28.49 14.86 5.94
N SER A 192 -29.67 14.82 5.31
CA SER A 192 -29.86 14.04 4.09
C SER A 192 -28.99 14.54 2.93
N GLN A 193 -28.76 15.86 2.83
CA GLN A 193 -27.82 16.41 1.85
C GLN A 193 -26.38 16.07 2.20
N ALA A 194 -25.97 16.24 3.46
CA ALA A 194 -24.62 15.94 3.94
C ALA A 194 -24.22 14.48 3.69
N GLU A 195 -25.14 13.54 3.92
CA GLU A 195 -24.90 12.10 3.71
C GLU A 195 -24.65 11.73 2.26
N LYS A 196 -25.30 12.41 1.30
CA LYS A 196 -25.01 12.19 -0.13
C LYS A 196 -23.57 12.53 -0.49
N PHE A 197 -22.94 13.41 0.28
CA PHE A 197 -21.54 13.79 0.16
C PHE A 197 -20.64 13.10 1.20
N TYR A 198 -21.15 12.10 1.92
CA TYR A 198 -20.45 11.37 2.99
C TYR A 198 -19.92 12.27 4.11
N LEU A 199 -20.53 13.44 4.31
CA LEU A 199 -20.20 14.37 5.38
C LEU A 199 -20.92 13.98 6.67
N ARG A 200 -20.21 14.12 7.80
CA ARG A 200 -20.76 13.94 9.15
C ARG A 200 -20.86 15.31 9.79
N LEU A 201 -22.08 15.76 9.99
CA LEU A 201 -22.37 17.01 10.68
C LEU A 201 -22.59 16.71 12.17
N GLN A 202 -22.11 17.62 13.02
CA GLN A 202 -22.28 17.57 14.46
C GLN A 202 -22.82 18.92 14.91
N SER A 203 -23.67 18.91 15.93
CA SER A 203 -24.24 20.11 16.51
C SER A 203 -23.88 20.22 17.99
N ASP A 204 -23.35 21.37 18.40
CA ASP A 204 -23.17 21.66 19.82
C ASP A 204 -24.42 22.38 20.35
N ILE A 205 -25.20 21.68 21.18
CA ILE A 205 -26.40 22.24 21.80
C ILE A 205 -26.04 23.42 22.71
N SER A 206 -24.85 23.43 23.31
CA SER A 206 -24.41 24.46 24.25
C SER A 206 -24.32 25.83 23.57
N GLU A 207 -23.93 25.85 22.30
CA GLU A 207 -23.86 27.08 21.51
C GLU A 207 -25.23 27.69 21.22
N LEU A 208 -26.31 26.89 21.23
CA LEU A 208 -27.69 27.38 21.02
C LEU A 208 -28.20 28.28 22.16
N GLU A 209 -27.52 28.29 23.30
CA GLU A 209 -27.81 29.17 24.44
C GLU A 209 -26.81 30.32 24.57
N ASN A 210 -25.80 30.39 23.70
CA ASN A 210 -24.78 31.42 23.75
C ASN A 210 -25.41 32.79 23.41
N ARG A 211 -25.39 33.70 24.38
CA ARG A 211 -25.99 35.03 24.24
C ARG A 211 -25.33 35.85 23.13
N ASP A 212 -24.03 35.75 22.96
CA ASP A 212 -23.29 36.52 21.95
C ASP A 212 -23.65 36.03 20.55
N LEU A 213 -23.81 34.72 20.35
CA LEU A 213 -24.25 34.16 19.08
C LEU A 213 -25.70 34.53 18.78
N LEU A 214 -26.59 34.49 19.79
CA LEU A 214 -27.98 34.91 19.63
C LEU A 214 -28.09 36.42 19.31
N GLU A 215 -27.25 37.26 19.91
CA GLU A 215 -27.19 38.69 19.61
C GLU A 215 -26.68 38.96 18.19
N GLN A 216 -25.67 38.22 17.74
CA GLN A 216 -25.21 38.28 16.34
C GLN A 216 -26.31 37.89 15.35
N VAL A 217 -27.06 36.82 15.63
CA VAL A 217 -28.20 36.41 14.80
C VAL A 217 -29.30 37.48 14.81
N ALA A 218 -29.58 38.08 15.96
CA ALA A 218 -30.57 39.15 16.08
C ALA A 218 -30.11 40.43 15.34
N GLU A 219 -28.83 40.76 15.35
CA GLU A 219 -28.30 41.90 14.58
C GLU A 219 -28.34 41.61 13.07
N PHE A 220 -28.00 40.39 12.66
CA PHE A 220 -28.13 39.94 11.28
C PHE A 220 -29.58 40.05 10.77
N GLU A 221 -30.57 39.66 11.59
CA GLU A 221 -31.99 39.85 11.28
C GLU A 221 -32.35 41.35 11.12
N LYS A 222 -31.72 42.25 11.87
CA LYS A 222 -31.97 43.69 11.70
C LYS A 222 -31.29 44.27 10.47
N THR A 223 -30.13 43.77 10.05
CA THR A 223 -29.37 44.33 8.92
C THR A 223 -29.92 43.85 7.58
N ASP A 224 -30.27 42.57 7.46
CA ASP A 224 -30.63 41.96 6.17
C ASP A 224 -32.10 42.17 5.80
N PHE A 225 -32.97 42.42 6.78
CA PHE A 225 -34.39 42.73 6.56
C PHE A 225 -34.70 44.22 6.50
N LYS A 226 -33.72 45.10 6.75
CA LYS A 226 -33.82 46.51 6.37
C LYS A 226 -33.69 46.60 4.85
N THR A 227 -34.82 46.80 4.18
CA THR A 227 -34.83 47.18 2.75
C THR A 227 -33.78 48.27 2.51
N PRO A 228 -32.80 48.09 1.62
CA PRO A 228 -31.87 49.15 1.29
C PRO A 228 -32.71 50.28 0.70
N ASP A 229 -32.82 51.37 1.43
CA ASP A 229 -33.42 52.60 0.93
C ASP A 229 -32.73 52.92 -0.40
N LYS A 230 -33.53 52.91 -1.46
CA LYS A 230 -33.12 53.21 -2.82
C LYS A 230 -32.49 54.60 -2.86
N LYS A 231 -31.18 54.68 -2.74
CA LYS A 231 -30.39 55.78 -3.26
C LYS A 231 -29.33 55.20 -4.19
N ASN A 232 -29.65 55.32 -5.49
CA ASN A 232 -28.74 55.34 -6.63
C ASN A 232 -27.30 54.89 -6.36
N GLN A 233 -27.03 53.60 -6.55
CA GLN A 233 -25.75 53.17 -7.11
C GLN A 233 -26.04 52.29 -8.32
N GLU A 234 -25.86 52.87 -9.50
CA GLU A 234 -25.65 52.16 -10.74
C GLU A 234 -24.32 51.39 -10.66
N THR A 235 -24.32 50.25 -9.98
CA THR A 235 -23.27 49.24 -10.14
C THR A 235 -23.97 47.90 -10.23
N SER A 236 -24.15 47.46 -11.48
CA SER A 236 -24.35 46.08 -11.90
C SER A 236 -25.19 45.21 -10.96
N LYS A 237 -26.51 45.27 -11.12
CA LYS A 237 -27.39 44.19 -10.66
C LYS A 237 -26.85 42.86 -11.23
N PRO A 238 -26.47 41.87 -10.40
CA PRO A 238 -26.33 40.51 -10.93
C PRO A 238 -27.73 40.09 -11.38
N LYS A 239 -27.88 39.81 -12.68
CA LYS A 239 -29.08 39.16 -13.20
C LYS A 239 -29.28 37.89 -12.38
N LEU A 240 -30.45 37.78 -11.74
CA LEU A 240 -30.89 36.55 -11.09
C LEU A 240 -30.83 35.43 -12.13
N ALA A 241 -29.84 34.54 -11.99
CA ALA A 241 -29.78 33.32 -12.75
C ALA A 241 -30.87 32.37 -12.21
N PRO A 242 -31.51 31.55 -13.08
CA PRO A 242 -32.49 30.58 -12.64
C PRO A 242 -31.90 29.68 -11.55
N LEU A 243 -32.70 29.44 -10.50
CA LEU A 243 -32.38 28.65 -9.31
C LEU A 243 -32.32 27.14 -9.59
N ASN A 244 -31.83 26.77 -10.77
CA ASN A 244 -31.56 25.40 -11.16
C ASN A 244 -30.06 25.29 -11.42
N GLU A 245 -29.37 24.51 -10.59
CA GLU A 245 -27.99 24.02 -10.77
C GLU A 245 -26.82 24.97 -10.44
N GLY A 246 -27.02 26.20 -9.95
CA GLY A 246 -25.93 27.18 -9.78
C GLY A 246 -24.89 26.90 -8.67
N GLY A 247 -25.32 26.66 -7.43
CA GLY A 247 -24.37 26.65 -6.28
C GLY A 247 -23.44 25.43 -6.24
N VAL A 248 -24.00 24.24 -6.44
CA VAL A 248 -23.21 22.99 -6.46
C VAL A 248 -22.37 22.90 -7.73
N SER A 249 -22.89 23.33 -8.89
CA SER A 249 -22.11 23.36 -10.14
C SER A 249 -20.98 24.37 -10.08
N GLU A 250 -21.15 25.53 -9.46
CA GLU A 250 -20.06 26.50 -9.29
C GLU A 250 -18.97 26.00 -8.33
N LEU A 251 -19.35 25.34 -7.23
CA LEU A 251 -18.39 24.69 -6.34
C LEU A 251 -17.68 23.51 -7.02
N LEU A 252 -18.41 22.70 -7.79
CA LEU A 252 -17.84 21.63 -8.60
C LEU A 252 -16.90 22.19 -9.67
N ASN A 253 -17.23 23.30 -10.33
CA ASN A 253 -16.37 23.94 -11.31
C ASN A 253 -15.09 24.50 -10.67
N LYS A 254 -15.18 25.06 -9.45
CA LYS A 254 -14.00 25.47 -8.67
C LYS A 254 -13.13 24.27 -8.29
N GLU A 255 -13.74 23.17 -7.88
CA GLU A 255 -13.03 21.94 -7.55
C GLU A 255 -12.40 21.30 -8.80
N ILE A 256 -13.10 21.29 -9.92
CA ILE A 256 -12.60 20.83 -11.23
C ILE A 256 -11.41 21.68 -11.65
N ALA A 257 -11.50 23.02 -11.53
CA ALA A 257 -10.39 23.91 -11.85
C ALA A 257 -9.17 23.66 -10.95
N ARG A 258 -9.38 23.47 -9.64
CA ARG A 258 -8.32 23.11 -8.69
C ARG A 258 -7.66 21.77 -9.04
N LEU A 259 -8.46 20.74 -9.32
CA LEU A 259 -7.98 19.41 -9.71
C LEU A 259 -7.28 19.42 -11.07
N GLN A 260 -7.69 20.29 -11.99
CA GLN A 260 -6.99 20.51 -13.26
C GLN A 260 -5.62 21.17 -13.04
N GLU A 261 -5.55 22.20 -12.19
CA GLU A 261 -4.29 22.86 -11.83
C GLU A 261 -3.31 21.88 -11.13
N GLU A 262 -3.81 21.08 -10.19
CA GLU A 262 -3.02 20.04 -9.54
C GLU A 262 -2.55 18.96 -10.53
N ASN A 263 -3.43 18.52 -11.44
CA ASN A 263 -3.04 17.57 -12.49
C ASN A 263 -1.94 18.14 -13.38
N ASP A 264 -2.02 19.40 -13.76
CA ASP A 264 -1.01 20.02 -14.61
C ASP A 264 0.32 20.22 -13.86
N LYS A 265 0.28 20.56 -12.55
CA LYS A 265 1.46 20.53 -11.68
C LYS A 265 2.07 19.12 -11.56
N LEU A 266 1.25 18.09 -11.43
CA LEU A 266 1.73 16.71 -11.36
C LEU A 266 2.32 16.25 -12.70
N LYS A 267 1.69 16.60 -13.83
CA LYS A 267 2.21 16.30 -15.18
C LYS A 267 3.55 16.99 -15.43
N THR A 268 3.69 18.26 -15.04
CA THR A 268 4.98 18.97 -15.18
C THR A 268 6.05 18.31 -14.32
N ARG A 269 5.75 17.97 -13.07
CA ARG A 269 6.68 17.25 -12.18
C ARG A 269 7.06 15.87 -12.74
N LEU A 270 6.11 15.12 -13.30
CA LEU A 270 6.37 13.86 -13.98
C LEU A 270 7.33 14.04 -15.16
N ARG A 271 7.08 15.02 -16.05
CA ARG A 271 7.99 15.31 -17.17
C ARG A 271 9.40 15.67 -16.70
N THR A 272 9.53 16.44 -15.62
CA THR A 272 10.83 16.77 -15.04
C THR A 272 11.54 15.53 -14.50
N LEU A 273 10.83 14.67 -13.76
CA LEU A 273 11.39 13.43 -13.23
C LEU A 273 11.77 12.45 -14.36
N GLU A 274 10.94 12.34 -15.40
CA GLU A 274 11.23 11.55 -16.60
C GLU A 274 12.51 12.05 -17.28
N SER A 275 12.65 13.36 -17.48
CA SER A 275 13.86 13.96 -18.05
C SER A 275 15.09 13.76 -17.17
N GLN A 276 14.93 13.79 -15.84
CA GLN A 276 16.03 13.50 -14.92
C GLN A 276 16.43 12.03 -14.97
N ALA A 277 15.45 11.11 -15.04
CA ALA A 277 15.70 9.68 -15.15
C ALA A 277 16.40 9.31 -16.45
N THR A 278 16.00 9.90 -17.59
CA THR A 278 16.67 9.68 -18.88
C THR A 278 18.10 10.23 -18.86
N SER A 279 18.33 11.44 -18.33
CA SER A 279 19.68 11.99 -18.15
C SER A 279 20.55 11.10 -17.26
N ALA A 280 20.01 10.61 -16.15
CA ALA A 280 20.73 9.73 -15.24
C ALA A 280 21.08 8.38 -15.89
N LEU A 281 20.19 7.82 -16.73
CA LEU A 281 20.46 6.61 -17.51
C LEU A 281 21.56 6.85 -18.55
N ASP A 282 21.55 7.99 -19.24
CA ASP A 282 22.59 8.35 -20.19
C ASP A 282 23.95 8.46 -19.50
N ASP A 283 24.00 9.14 -18.35
CA ASP A 283 25.24 9.28 -17.57
C ASP A 283 25.71 7.94 -17.01
N ARG A 284 24.78 7.08 -16.57
CA ARG A 284 25.10 5.70 -16.17
C ARG A 284 25.71 4.92 -17.34
N SER A 285 25.16 5.06 -18.55
CA SER A 285 25.68 4.37 -19.75
C SER A 285 27.08 4.87 -20.15
N LYS A 286 27.39 6.15 -19.92
CA LYS A 286 28.73 6.72 -20.15
C LYS A 286 29.70 6.19 -19.09
N ALA A 287 29.30 6.17 -17.83
CA ALA A 287 30.10 5.65 -16.72
C ALA A 287 30.39 4.15 -16.89
N GLU A 288 29.39 3.34 -17.28
CA GLU A 288 29.58 1.91 -17.59
C GLU A 288 30.58 1.70 -18.73
N ARG A 289 30.51 2.52 -19.80
CA ARG A 289 31.49 2.48 -20.90
C ARG A 289 32.91 2.81 -20.41
N ALA A 290 33.06 3.89 -19.64
CA ALA A 290 34.35 4.28 -19.07
C ALA A 290 34.93 3.19 -18.14
N LEU A 291 34.09 2.55 -17.32
CA LEU A 291 34.49 1.43 -16.47
C LEU A 291 34.99 0.24 -17.30
N LYS A 292 34.30 -0.10 -18.39
CA LYS A 292 34.70 -1.19 -19.27
C LYS A 292 36.03 -0.91 -19.96
N ASP A 293 36.29 0.33 -20.35
CA ASP A 293 37.57 0.71 -20.93
C ASP A 293 38.70 0.71 -19.89
N LEU A 294 38.46 1.16 -18.66
CA LEU A 294 39.42 1.02 -17.56
C LEU A 294 39.74 -0.44 -17.22
N GLN A 295 38.76 -1.35 -17.28
CA GLN A 295 38.98 -2.78 -17.10
C GLN A 295 39.87 -3.39 -18.19
N LYS A 296 39.76 -2.93 -19.44
CA LYS A 296 40.68 -3.37 -20.52
C LYS A 296 42.12 -2.96 -20.21
N VAL A 297 42.33 -1.73 -19.76
CA VAL A 297 43.66 -1.23 -19.36
C VAL A 297 44.23 -2.04 -18.19
N GLN A 298 43.39 -2.43 -17.21
CA GLN A 298 43.83 -3.35 -16.15
C GLN A 298 44.24 -4.74 -16.68
N GLY A 299 43.55 -5.25 -17.69
CA GLY A 299 43.96 -6.49 -18.38
C GLY A 299 45.32 -6.37 -19.05
N GLU A 300 45.57 -5.25 -19.73
CA GLU A 300 46.89 -4.92 -20.30
C GLU A 300 47.96 -4.80 -19.21
N GLN A 301 47.62 -4.25 -18.03
CA GLN A 301 48.51 -4.19 -16.87
C GLN A 301 48.89 -5.59 -16.34
N GLN A 302 47.96 -6.54 -16.36
CA GLN A 302 48.22 -7.94 -16.00
C GLN A 302 49.14 -8.63 -17.01
N GLU A 303 48.96 -8.38 -18.31
CA GLU A 303 49.88 -8.87 -19.34
C GLU A 303 51.29 -8.28 -19.16
N ILE A 304 51.40 -6.99 -18.83
CA ILE A 304 52.68 -6.36 -18.50
C ILE A 304 53.35 -7.04 -17.30
N GLY A 305 52.61 -7.33 -16.22
CA GLY A 305 53.16 -8.07 -15.07
C GLY A 305 53.65 -9.47 -15.45
N SER A 306 52.91 -10.18 -16.31
CA SER A 306 53.34 -11.50 -16.81
C SER A 306 54.60 -11.41 -17.67
N LEU A 307 54.73 -10.35 -18.47
CA LEU A 307 55.91 -10.10 -19.27
C LEU A 307 57.12 -9.75 -18.39
N GLU A 308 56.91 -8.93 -17.35
CA GLU A 308 57.95 -8.62 -16.35
C GLU A 308 58.47 -9.90 -15.67
N ASP A 309 57.58 -10.82 -15.28
CA ASP A 309 57.95 -12.12 -14.71
C ASP A 309 58.75 -12.98 -15.71
N THR A 310 58.34 -13.03 -16.99
CA THR A 310 59.11 -13.75 -18.02
C THR A 310 60.48 -13.13 -18.27
N VAL A 311 60.59 -11.81 -18.27
CA VAL A 311 61.86 -11.09 -18.42
C VAL A 311 62.77 -11.36 -17.21
N ALA A 312 62.22 -11.38 -16.00
CA ALA A 312 62.96 -11.73 -14.79
C ALA A 312 63.48 -13.17 -14.86
N ALA A 313 62.65 -14.13 -15.28
CA ALA A 313 63.05 -15.52 -15.47
C ALA A 313 64.15 -15.67 -16.53
N LEU A 314 63.98 -15.01 -17.69
CA LEU A 314 65.00 -14.99 -18.76
C LEU A 314 66.32 -14.38 -18.28
N LYS A 315 66.28 -13.35 -17.45
CA LYS A 315 67.47 -12.72 -16.88
C LYS A 315 68.22 -13.69 -15.94
N VAL A 316 67.48 -14.40 -15.07
CA VAL A 316 68.06 -15.42 -14.18
C VAL A 316 68.69 -16.56 -14.99
N ASP A 317 68.03 -17.03 -16.05
CA ASP A 317 68.56 -18.10 -16.90
C ASP A 317 69.76 -17.63 -17.73
N TYR A 318 69.77 -16.37 -18.18
CA TYR A 318 70.92 -15.78 -18.83
C TYR A 318 72.13 -15.69 -17.90
N GLU A 319 71.95 -15.24 -16.65
CA GLU A 319 73.01 -15.19 -15.64
C GLU A 319 73.55 -16.59 -15.31
N LYS A 320 72.66 -17.58 -15.17
CA LYS A 320 73.07 -18.98 -14.98
C LYS A 320 73.89 -19.49 -16.17
N SER A 321 73.44 -19.25 -17.40
CA SER A 321 74.15 -19.68 -18.61
C SER A 321 75.52 -18.99 -18.75
N LEU A 322 75.59 -17.69 -18.43
CA LEU A 322 76.84 -16.94 -18.38
C LEU A 322 77.82 -17.54 -17.35
N SER A 323 77.33 -17.86 -16.16
CA SER A 323 78.15 -18.48 -15.11
C SER A 323 78.63 -19.88 -15.52
N ALA A 324 77.76 -20.70 -16.10
CA ALA A 324 78.10 -22.04 -16.59
C ALA A 324 79.14 -21.99 -17.72
N ASN A 325 78.99 -21.06 -18.66
CA ASN A 325 79.99 -20.80 -19.69
C ASN A 325 81.32 -20.34 -19.10
N SER A 326 81.30 -19.49 -18.07
CA SER A 326 82.54 -19.06 -17.39
C SER A 326 83.28 -20.22 -16.71
N VAL A 327 82.53 -21.15 -16.09
CA VAL A 327 83.08 -22.35 -15.45
C VAL A 327 83.65 -23.30 -16.51
N SER A 328 82.89 -23.54 -17.58
CA SER A 328 83.35 -24.36 -18.72
C SER A 328 84.62 -23.78 -19.35
N HIS A 329 84.67 -22.47 -19.57
CA HIS A 329 85.85 -21.80 -20.11
C HIS A 329 87.07 -21.94 -19.20
N LYS A 330 86.90 -21.77 -17.88
CA LYS A 330 87.98 -21.99 -16.89
C LYS A 330 88.48 -23.44 -16.93
N SER A 331 87.57 -24.42 -16.94
CA SER A 331 87.93 -25.84 -17.04
C SER A 331 88.67 -26.17 -18.32
N LEU A 332 88.21 -25.66 -19.47
CA LEU A 332 88.91 -25.82 -20.76
C LEU A 332 90.30 -25.18 -20.72
N GLN A 333 90.44 -24.02 -20.10
CA GLN A 333 91.73 -23.34 -19.94
C GLN A 333 92.70 -24.15 -19.06
N GLU A 334 92.22 -24.71 -17.94
CA GLU A 334 93.00 -25.59 -17.07
C GLU A 334 93.43 -26.88 -17.81
N ASN A 335 92.51 -27.50 -18.54
CA ASN A 335 92.81 -28.68 -19.36
C ASN A 335 93.85 -28.38 -20.44
N LEU A 336 93.77 -27.21 -21.09
CA LEU A 336 94.73 -26.79 -22.10
C LEU A 336 96.12 -26.57 -21.49
N ILE A 337 96.20 -25.98 -20.30
CA ILE A 337 97.46 -25.83 -19.56
C ILE A 337 98.04 -27.20 -19.21
N SER A 338 97.22 -28.13 -18.71
CA SER A 338 97.64 -29.49 -18.39
C SER A 338 98.17 -30.23 -19.64
N ALA A 339 97.42 -30.19 -20.73
CA ALA A 339 97.82 -30.80 -22.00
C ALA A 339 99.13 -30.20 -22.53
N LYS A 340 99.34 -28.89 -22.36
CA LYS A 340 100.60 -28.22 -22.72
C LYS A 340 101.77 -28.74 -21.88
N HIS A 341 101.60 -28.92 -20.57
CA HIS A 341 102.63 -29.51 -19.72
C HIS A 341 102.95 -30.95 -20.12
N ASP A 342 101.93 -31.76 -20.41
CA ASP A 342 102.12 -33.13 -20.88
C ASP A 342 102.87 -33.19 -22.21
N LEU A 343 102.54 -32.30 -23.15
CA LEU A 343 103.20 -32.21 -24.45
C LEU A 343 104.68 -31.84 -24.28
N LEU A 344 105.00 -30.84 -23.44
CA LEU A 344 106.38 -30.47 -23.13
C LEU A 344 107.16 -31.64 -22.51
N ARG A 345 106.53 -32.39 -21.59
CA ARG A 345 107.13 -33.58 -20.97
C ARG A 345 107.43 -34.67 -22.01
N VAL A 346 106.49 -34.95 -22.90
CA VAL A 346 106.70 -35.92 -23.99
C VAL A 346 107.81 -35.44 -24.93
N GLN A 347 107.84 -34.14 -25.26
CA GLN A 347 108.86 -33.55 -26.11
C GLN A 347 110.27 -33.66 -25.50
N GLU A 348 110.40 -33.49 -24.19
CA GLU A 348 111.66 -33.72 -23.46
C GLU A 348 112.07 -35.21 -23.49
N GLN A 349 111.13 -36.12 -23.23
CA GLN A 349 111.36 -37.56 -23.34
C GLN A 349 111.81 -37.97 -24.75
N LEU A 350 111.20 -37.39 -25.79
CA LEU A 350 111.55 -37.63 -27.19
C LEU A 350 112.97 -37.14 -27.48
N SER A 351 113.35 -35.94 -27.01
CA SER A 351 114.72 -35.44 -27.15
C SER A 351 115.76 -36.32 -26.44
N LEU A 352 115.43 -36.86 -25.26
CA LEU A 352 116.29 -37.80 -24.55
C LEU A 352 116.44 -39.12 -25.32
N ALA A 353 115.33 -39.66 -25.84
CA ALA A 353 115.34 -40.87 -26.66
C ALA A 353 116.13 -40.69 -27.96
N GLU A 354 115.97 -39.55 -28.64
CA GLU A 354 116.76 -39.18 -29.82
C GLU A 354 118.25 -39.16 -29.51
N LYS A 355 118.67 -38.48 -28.43
CA LYS A 355 120.09 -38.45 -28.01
C LYS A 355 120.64 -39.84 -27.68
N GLU A 356 119.83 -40.70 -27.08
CA GLU A 356 120.23 -42.07 -26.76
C GLU A 356 120.35 -42.94 -28.04
N LEU A 357 119.42 -42.76 -28.98
CA LEU A 357 119.44 -43.44 -30.27
C LEU A 357 120.63 -43.00 -31.12
N ASP A 358 120.96 -41.71 -31.11
CA ASP A 358 122.11 -41.14 -31.81
C ASP A 358 123.44 -41.65 -31.22
N LYS A 359 123.52 -41.79 -29.89
CA LYS A 359 124.63 -42.48 -29.22
C LYS A 359 124.73 -43.95 -29.65
N LYS A 360 123.62 -44.69 -29.69
CA LYS A 360 123.60 -46.10 -30.14
C LYS A 360 124.00 -46.20 -31.62
N PHE A 361 123.55 -45.28 -32.47
CA PHE A 361 123.90 -45.21 -33.88
C PHE A 361 125.41 -44.99 -34.09
N GLN A 362 126.02 -44.06 -33.35
CA GLN A 362 127.48 -43.85 -33.41
C GLN A 362 128.28 -45.08 -32.93
N GLN A 363 127.68 -45.92 -32.06
CA GLN A 363 128.27 -47.15 -31.57
C GLN A 363 128.11 -48.36 -32.52
N THR A 364 127.27 -48.27 -33.56
CA THR A 364 127.06 -49.38 -34.48
C THR A 364 128.30 -49.69 -35.31
N ALA A 365 128.57 -50.98 -35.53
CA ALA A 365 129.73 -51.44 -36.31
C ALA A 365 129.77 -50.88 -37.73
N ALA A 366 128.61 -50.69 -38.37
CA ALA A 366 128.50 -50.06 -39.68
C ALA A 366 128.99 -48.60 -39.69
N TYR A 367 128.58 -47.78 -38.70
CA TYR A 367 129.02 -46.39 -38.60
C TYR A 367 130.51 -46.30 -38.24
N ARG A 368 131.00 -47.14 -37.32
CA ARG A 368 132.44 -47.19 -37.00
C ARG A 368 133.28 -47.58 -38.20
N ASN A 369 132.89 -48.63 -38.95
CA ASN A 369 133.58 -49.02 -40.19
C ASN A 369 133.54 -47.90 -41.23
N MET A 370 132.39 -47.24 -41.42
CA MET A 370 132.29 -46.12 -42.37
C MET A 370 133.18 -44.94 -41.97
N LYS A 371 133.20 -44.59 -40.67
CA LYS A 371 134.09 -43.55 -40.12
C LYS A 371 135.55 -43.91 -40.33
N GLU A 372 135.92 -45.17 -40.08
CA GLU A 372 137.29 -45.66 -40.25
C GLU A 372 137.74 -45.67 -41.71
N ILE A 373 136.85 -46.07 -42.65
CA ILE A 373 137.06 -45.98 -44.09
C ILE A 373 137.21 -44.52 -44.52
N LEU A 374 136.35 -43.62 -44.06
CA LEU A 374 136.42 -42.18 -44.36
C LEU A 374 137.72 -41.56 -43.86
N THR A 375 138.15 -41.89 -42.63
CA THR A 375 139.46 -41.46 -42.14
C THR A 375 140.58 -42.04 -42.98
N LYS A 376 140.59 -43.35 -43.29
CA LYS A 376 141.62 -43.94 -44.15
C LYS A 376 141.67 -43.29 -45.54
N LYS A 377 140.52 -42.99 -46.15
CA LYS A 377 140.45 -42.30 -47.45
C LYS A 377 140.91 -40.85 -47.36
N ASN A 378 140.61 -40.14 -46.28
CA ASN A 378 141.12 -38.77 -46.06
C ASN A 378 142.64 -38.75 -45.87
N GLU A 379 143.18 -39.72 -45.12
CA GLU A 379 144.63 -39.91 -44.97
C GLU A 379 145.28 -40.29 -46.31
N GLN A 380 144.65 -41.16 -47.10
CA GLN A 380 145.09 -41.45 -48.48
C GLN A 380 145.04 -40.21 -49.39
N ILE A 381 144.00 -39.37 -49.28
CA ILE A 381 143.92 -38.10 -50.01
C ILE A 381 145.01 -37.14 -49.56
N LYS A 382 145.32 -37.06 -48.26
CA LYS A 382 146.47 -36.28 -47.75
C LYS A 382 147.78 -36.81 -48.32
N GLU A 383 147.98 -38.13 -48.33
CA GLU A 383 149.17 -38.78 -48.89
C GLU A 383 149.32 -38.49 -50.40
N ILE A 384 148.21 -38.60 -51.14
CA ILE A 384 148.14 -38.29 -52.58
C ILE A 384 148.42 -36.81 -52.83
N ARG A 385 147.82 -35.90 -52.05
CA ARG A 385 148.11 -34.46 -52.11
C ARG A 385 149.59 -34.18 -51.83
N LYS A 386 150.18 -34.85 -50.84
CA LYS A 386 151.62 -34.72 -50.47
C LYS A 386 152.56 -35.28 -51.56
N ARG A 387 152.11 -36.30 -52.32
CA ARG A 387 152.84 -36.83 -53.49
C ARG A 387 152.67 -35.94 -54.74
N LEU A 388 151.47 -35.41 -54.99
CA LEU A 388 151.20 -34.43 -56.05
C LEU A 388 152.01 -33.14 -55.85
N GLN A 389 152.21 -32.72 -54.60
CA GLN A 389 153.04 -31.57 -54.23
C GLN A 389 154.52 -31.69 -54.67
N ARG A 390 155.00 -32.87 -55.08
CA ARG A 390 156.35 -33.07 -55.68
C ARG A 390 156.40 -32.83 -57.19
N TYR A 391 155.26 -32.87 -57.87
CA TYR A 391 155.15 -32.77 -59.33
C TYR A 391 154.37 -31.52 -59.78
N GLU A 392 153.69 -30.85 -58.85
CA GLU A 392 153.09 -29.54 -59.00
C GLU A 392 153.46 -28.70 -57.77
N PRO A 393 154.51 -27.84 -57.83
CA PRO A 393 154.65 -26.76 -56.87
C PRO A 393 153.51 -25.78 -57.18
N SER A 394 152.42 -25.90 -56.43
CA SER A 394 151.25 -25.05 -56.60
C SER A 394 151.57 -23.61 -56.25
N GLU A 395 151.10 -22.72 -57.12
CA GLU A 395 150.71 -21.34 -56.82
C GLU A 395 150.06 -21.16 -55.44
#